data_AF-Q6YRR8-F1
#
_entry.id   AF-Q6YRR8-F1
#
_cell.length_a   1.000
_cell.length_b   1.000
_cell.length_c   1.000
_cell.angle_alpha   90.00
_cell.angle_beta   90.00
_cell.angle_gamma   90.00
#
_symmetry.space_group_name_H-M   'P 1'
#
loop_
_entity.id
_entity.type
_entity.pdbx_description
1 polymer ?
#
loop_
_entity_poly.entity_id
_entity_poly.type
_entity_poly.pdbx_seq_one_letter_code
_entity_poly.pdbx_strand_id
1 'polypeptide(L)' 'MYFDRFDIAEAWFIYLSENHSGQNCPLYLRLCQLQKWFKPSPLLNRSRLNENAQAILENLEEN' A
#
# COMPACT_ATOMS: atom_id res chain seq x y z
N MET A 1 6.49 -16.89 7.30
CA MET A 1 6.34 -15.67 6.48
C MET A 1 7.06 -14.55 7.24
N TYR A 2 8.19 -14.05 6.74
CA TYR A 2 8.89 -12.91 7.34
C TYR A 2 8.39 -11.65 6.63
N PHE A 3 7.48 -10.92 7.26
CA PHE A 3 7.02 -9.63 6.74
C PHE A 3 8.13 -8.60 6.94
N ASP A 4 8.75 -8.13 5.86
CA ASP A 4 9.60 -6.95 5.94
C ASP A 4 8.70 -5.70 6.01
N ARG A 5 9.19 -4.64 6.65
CA ARG A 5 8.53 -3.33 6.71
C ARG A 5 8.18 -2.79 5.32
N PHE A 6 8.93 -3.20 4.30
CA PHE A 6 8.67 -2.84 2.91
C PHE A 6 7.47 -3.59 2.31
N ASP A 7 7.27 -4.87 2.64
CA ASP A 7 6.10 -5.63 2.19
C ASP A 7 4.80 -4.98 2.69
N ILE A 8 4.81 -4.57 3.97
CA ILE A 8 3.70 -3.84 4.59
C ILE A 8 3.49 -2.50 3.88
N ALA A 9 4.56 -1.74 3.65
CA ALA A 9 4.47 -0.44 3.01
C ALA A 9 3.97 -0.52 1.56
N GLU A 10 4.41 -1.51 0.78
CA GLU A 10 3.98 -1.74 -0.60
C GLU A 10 2.49 -2.09 -0.67
N ALA A 11 2.02 -3.00 0.20
CA ALA A 11 0.61 -3.36 0.28
C ALA A 11 -0.28 -2.17 0.65
N TRP A 12 0.09 -1.42 1.70
CA TRP A 12 -0.63 -0.22 2.11
C TRP A 12 -0.59 0.88 1.06
N PHE A 13 0.52 1.03 0.35
CA PHE A 13 0.62 2.02 -0.73
C PHE A 13 -0.37 1.73 -1.84
N ILE A 14 -0.44 0.48 -2.31
CA ILE A 14 -1.39 0.03 -3.33
C ILE A 14 -2.82 0.25 -2.85
N TYR A 15 -3.16 -0.26 -1.67
CA TYR A 15 -4.50 -0.13 -1.11
C TYR A 15 -4.94 1.33 -1.01
N LEU A 16 -4.11 2.19 -0.43
CA LEU A 16 -4.45 3.60 -0.24
C LEU A 16 -4.52 4.37 -1.56
N SER A 17 -3.66 4.04 -2.53
CA SER A 17 -3.65 4.67 -3.85
C SER A 17 -4.89 4.31 -4.67
N GLU A 18 -5.42 3.10 -4.52
CA GLU A 18 -6.56 2.64 -5.30
C GLU A 18 -7.90 2.98 -4.62
N ASN A 19 -7.95 3.06 -3.29
CA ASN A 19 -9.20 3.23 -2.54
C ASN A 19 -9.46 4.66 -2.04
N HIS A 20 -8.54 5.61 -2.20
CA HIS A 20 -8.81 6.98 -1.77
C HIS A 20 -9.89 7.64 -2.63
N SER A 21 -10.81 8.38 -2.01
CA SER A 21 -11.90 9.11 -2.69
C SER A 21 -11.54 10.56 -3.05
N GLY A 22 -10.24 10.84 -3.22
CA GLY A 22 -9.70 12.15 -3.58
C GLY A 22 -8.87 12.80 -2.48
N GLN A 23 -8.36 14.00 -2.75
CA GLN A 23 -7.32 14.64 -1.92
C GLN A 23 -7.75 14.99 -0.49
N ASN A 24 -9.05 15.13 -0.24
CA ASN A 24 -9.58 15.53 1.06
C ASN A 24 -10.04 14.33 1.92
N CYS A 25 -9.85 13.09 1.46
CA CYS A 25 -10.28 11.92 2.22
C CYS A 25 -9.20 11.44 3.20
N PRO A 26 -9.59 10.76 4.31
CA PRO A 26 -8.63 10.23 5.28
C PRO A 26 -7.61 9.25 4.68
N LEU A 27 -8.00 8.45 3.68
CA LEU A 27 -7.10 7.51 3.03
C LEU A 27 -6.00 8.21 2.24
N TYR A 28 -6.32 9.32 1.57
CA TYR A 28 -5.32 10.14 0.90
C TYR A 28 -4.34 10.77 1.90
N LEU A 29 -4.83 11.23 3.06
CA LEU A 29 -3.95 11.74 4.12
C LEU A 29 -2.98 10.67 4.62
N ARG A 30 -3.45 9.42 4.78
CA ARG A 30 -2.59 8.27 5.13
C ARG A 30 -1.59 7.97 4.02
N LEU A 31 -2.00 8.02 2.75
CA LEU A 31 -1.11 7.84 1.60
C LEU A 31 0.02 8.86 1.62
N CYS A 32 -0.30 10.15 1.83
CA CYS A 32 0.69 11.21 1.94
C CYS A 32 1.65 10.99 3.12
N GLN A 33 1.16 10.51 4.26
CA GLN A 33 2.01 10.20 5.42
C GLN A 33 2.96 9.03 5.13
N LEU A 34 2.49 7.97 4.48
CA LEU A 34 3.30 6.83 4.05
C LEU A 34 4.42 7.29 3.09
N GLN A 35 4.07 8.13 2.11
CA GLN A 35 5.02 8.64 1.12
C GLN A 35 6.12 9.56 1.70
N LYS A 36 6.01 10.03 2.95
CA LYS A 36 7.08 10.83 3.59
C LYS A 36 8.38 10.05 3.76
N TRP A 37 8.31 8.74 3.90
CA TRP A 37 9.46 7.88 4.15
C TRP A 37 9.53 6.68 3.20
N PHE A 38 8.39 6.20 2.73
CA PHE A 38 8.32 5.14 1.74
C PHE A 38 8.32 5.73 0.32
N LYS A 39 9.33 5.38 -0.48
CA LYS A 39 9.45 5.81 -1.87
C LYS A 39 9.24 4.60 -2.79
N PRO A 40 8.01 4.33 -3.24
CA PRO A 40 7.75 3.19 -4.09
C PRO A 40 8.43 3.34 -5.44
N SER A 41 8.76 2.22 -6.06
CA SER A 41 9.15 2.21 -7.46
C SER A 41 8.01 2.75 -8.33
N PRO A 42 8.28 3.57 -9.36
CA PRO A 42 7.26 3.96 -10.33
C PRO A 42 6.60 2.77 -11.06
N LEU A 43 7.25 1.60 -11.01
CA LEU A 43 6.74 0.35 -11.58
C LEU A 43 6.04 -0.54 -10.55
N LEU A 44 5.86 -0.08 -9.31
CA LEU A 44 5.13 -0.83 -8.29
C LEU A 44 3.66 -0.92 -8.70
N ASN A 45 3.17 -2.14 -8.78
CA ASN A 45 1.78 -2.47 -9.07
C ASN A 45 1.45 -3.83 -8.45
N ARG A 46 0.17 -4.22 -8.44
CA ARG A 46 -0.32 -5.45 -7.81
C ARG A 46 0.44 -6.71 -8.26
N SER A 47 0.78 -6.83 -9.55
CA SER A 47 1.45 -8.03 -10.07
C SER A 47 2.93 -8.14 -9.69
N ARG A 48 3.52 -7.07 -9.15
CA ARG A 48 4.90 -7.01 -8.69
C ARG A 48 5.06 -7.14 -7.18
N LEU A 49 3.95 -7.21 -6.44
CA LEU A 49 3.97 -7.52 -5.03
C LEU A 49 4.46 -8.96 -4.83
N ASN A 50 5.28 -9.17 -3.81
CA ASN A 50 5.61 -10.52 -3.35
C ASN A 50 4.41 -11.15 -2.60
N GLU A 51 4.51 -12.44 -2.30
CA GLU A 51 3.44 -13.21 -1.65
C GLU A 51 2.99 -12.61 -0.30
N ASN A 52 3.93 -12.01 0.47
CA ASN A 52 3.62 -11.38 1.75
C ASN A 52 2.78 -10.11 1.57
N ALA A 53 3.21 -9.23 0.68
CA ALA A 53 2.53 -7.98 0.40
C ALA A 53 1.16 -8.23 -0.24
N GLN A 54 1.04 -9.25 -1.09
CA GLN A 54 -0.25 -9.70 -1.63
C GLN A 54 -1.20 -10.15 -0.52
N ALA A 55 -0.74 -11.01 0.40
CA ALA A 55 -1.57 -11.48 1.51
C ALA A 55 -2.03 -10.34 2.43
N ILE A 56 -1.20 -9.32 2.66
CA ILE A 56 -1.61 -8.12 3.40
C ILE A 56 -2.65 -7.33 2.62
N LEU A 57 -2.44 -7.14 1.31
CA LEU A 57 -3.36 -6.39 0.46
C LEU A 57 -4.74 -7.03 0.43
N GLU A 58 -4.82 -8.35 0.23
CA GLU A 58 -6.07 -9.12 0.26
C GLU A 58 -6.79 -8.93 1.60
N ASN A 59 -6.06 -9.00 2.72
CA ASN A 59 -6.64 -8.78 4.03
C ASN A 59 -7.20 -7.34 4.24
N LEU A 60 -6.57 -6.34 3.61
CA LEU A 60 -7.04 -4.95 3.64
C LEU A 60 -8.29 -4.73 2.80
N GLU A 61 -8.51 -5.54 1.77
CA GLU A 61 -9.66 -5.43 0.87
C GLU A 61 -10.89 -6.18 1.39
N GLU A 62 -10.69 -7.20 2.22
CA GLU A 62 -11.77 -7.97 2.85
C GLU A 62 -12.42 -7.27 4.06
N ASN A 63 -11.78 -6.22 4.60
CA ASN A 63 -12.25 -5.46 5.78
C ASN A 63 -12.75 -4.06 5.41
#